data_AF-A0A212D8E7-F1
#
_entry.id   AF-A0A212D8E7-F1
#
_cell.length_a   1.000
_cell.length_b   1.000
_cell.length_c   1.000
_cell.angle_alpha   90.00
_cell.angle_beta   90.00
_cell.angle_gamma   90.00
#
_symmetry.space_group_name_H-M   'P 1'
#
loop_
_entity.id
_entity.type
_entity.pdbx_description
1 polymer ?
#
loop_
_entity_poly.entity_id
_entity_poly.type
_entity_poly.pdbx_seq_one_letter_code
_entity_poly.pdbx_strand_id
1 'polypeptide(L)'
;MVPRLHPKSQTPTGHGPIMLEEVRCTGTEPSLANCSSLGWMRSNCRHDEDASVICTNGTVVRPAPRLHANHTPTYAKVGRYLYSRRIDVSLSSVKCLHKLASAYQATQLQSYCGHLFAILIPQDPSFRTPLELHAYSLATRDPVLEEICVQFLPWNFGALTQAEAWPSVPLALLQDLLSRTELVVPSELVLLLAVDEWSRERRPSHEEVEGLVEKVRFPMMPPRDLFSLQFNLSLYWSQEALLQKKILQALEFHTVPFELLAQYWGLNLTEDAYQPRLYTSPTWSESIMSSSYNPYRSFQTPPHPSFLFQASSVSWSFVYLPTLQNCWNYGFSCSSDDPPLLALSKSRYSNPTIGYENRALLHCDGGFVADIIDFKGWKALIPSALGTNSSRNASFFPCPAGFFSRFQVVIRPFYLTNSTGID
;
A
#
# COMPACT_ATOMS: atom_id res chain seq x y z
N MET A 1 23.09 35.83 11.06
CA MET A 1 21.85 36.04 11.85
C MET A 1 22.15 37.10 12.88
N VAL A 2 21.28 38.11 13.05
CA VAL A 2 21.42 39.08 14.14
C VAL A 2 20.44 38.67 15.24
N PRO A 3 20.90 38.10 16.37
CA PRO A 3 20.02 37.77 17.48
C PRO A 3 19.50 39.07 18.11
N ARG A 4 18.18 39.16 18.33
CA ARG A 4 17.59 40.21 19.15
C ARG A 4 17.04 39.61 20.44
N LEU A 5 17.33 40.29 21.54
CA LEU A 5 16.75 39.99 22.84
C LEU A 5 15.26 40.34 22.84
N HIS A 6 14.44 39.43 23.36
CA HIS A 6 13.02 39.68 23.55
C HIS A 6 12.83 40.70 24.70
N PRO A 7 11.91 41.66 24.58
CA PRO A 7 11.56 42.52 25.71
C PRO A 7 11.05 41.70 26.90
N LYS A 8 11.49 42.06 28.12
CA LYS A 8 11.21 41.34 29.39
C LYS A 8 9.72 41.12 29.70
N SER A 9 8.82 41.88 29.07
CA SER A 9 7.36 41.69 29.20
C SER A 9 6.80 40.53 28.35
N GLN A 10 7.62 39.90 27.50
CA GLN A 10 7.21 38.84 26.57
C GLN A 10 8.09 37.58 26.68
N THR A 11 9.00 37.53 27.65
CA THR A 11 9.80 36.34 27.97
C THR A 11 8.94 35.34 28.73
N PRO A 12 8.69 34.13 28.19
CA PRO A 12 7.97 33.09 28.92
C PRO A 12 8.78 32.69 30.15
N THR A 13 8.16 32.70 31.32
CA THR A 13 8.76 32.25 32.58
C THR A 13 8.98 30.74 32.53
N GLY A 14 10.23 30.31 32.65
CA GLY A 14 10.62 28.90 32.74
C GLY A 14 10.11 28.25 34.03
N HIS A 15 10.16 26.92 34.07
CA HIS A 15 9.88 26.13 35.26
C HIS A 15 10.94 25.03 35.39
N GLY A 16 11.49 24.84 36.59
CA GLY A 16 12.49 23.82 36.89
C GLY A 16 13.89 24.39 37.18
N PRO A 17 14.91 23.56 37.38
CA PRO A 17 16.24 24.06 37.71
C PRO A 17 16.85 24.86 36.54
N ILE A 18 17.37 26.05 36.85
CA ILE A 18 18.09 26.90 35.89
C ILE A 18 19.44 26.23 35.62
N MET A 19 19.67 25.91 34.34
CA MET A 19 20.79 25.05 33.94
C MET A 19 22.10 25.81 33.79
N LEU A 20 22.07 27.07 33.34
CA LEU A 20 23.26 27.87 33.05
C LEU A 20 22.96 29.36 33.33
N GLU A 21 23.93 30.05 33.92
CA GLU A 21 23.91 31.49 34.21
C GLU A 21 25.19 32.16 33.67
N GLU A 22 25.11 33.46 33.37
CA GLU A 22 26.19 34.26 32.78
C GLU A 22 26.79 33.62 31.53
N VAL A 23 25.92 33.09 30.65
CA VAL A 23 26.35 32.46 29.41
C VAL A 23 26.98 33.50 28.50
N ARG A 24 28.29 33.39 28.28
CA ARG A 24 29.06 34.24 27.37
C ARG A 24 29.59 33.39 26.21
N CYS A 25 29.00 33.61 25.05
CA CYS A 25 29.38 32.96 23.79
C CYS A 25 30.10 33.96 22.88
N THR A 26 31.05 33.45 22.10
CA THR A 26 31.74 34.17 21.01
C THR A 26 31.00 34.03 19.67
N GLY A 27 30.08 33.07 19.58
CA GLY A 27 29.24 32.83 18.40
C GLY A 27 29.77 31.73 17.48
N THR A 28 30.90 31.10 17.85
CA THR A 28 31.49 29.96 17.12
C THR A 28 31.30 28.62 17.84
N GLU A 29 30.73 28.63 19.04
CA GLU A 29 30.50 27.42 19.83
C GLU A 29 29.42 26.53 19.19
N PRO A 30 29.58 25.19 19.23
CA PRO A 30 28.60 24.26 18.64
C PRO A 30 27.27 24.20 19.42
N SER A 31 27.26 24.66 20.67
CA SER A 31 26.05 24.77 21.50
C SER A 31 26.26 25.74 22.68
N LEU A 32 25.17 26.20 23.30
CA LEU A 32 25.22 27.06 24.49
C LEU A 32 25.90 26.39 25.70
N ALA A 33 25.91 25.05 25.75
CA ALA A 33 26.62 24.27 26.76
C ALA A 33 28.15 24.43 26.70
N ASN A 34 28.67 24.84 25.55
CA ASN A 34 30.10 25.01 25.29
C ASN A 34 30.56 26.45 25.50
N CYS A 35 29.62 27.37 25.79
CA CYS A 35 29.95 28.74 26.11
C CYS A 35 30.47 28.84 27.55
N SER A 36 31.31 29.83 27.82
CA SER A 36 31.73 30.13 29.18
C SER A 36 30.52 30.51 30.04
N SER A 37 30.46 29.95 31.25
CA SER A 37 29.36 30.13 32.21
C SER A 37 29.86 29.86 33.64
N LEU A 38 29.01 30.09 34.64
CA LEU A 38 29.31 29.78 36.05
C LEU A 38 29.31 28.26 36.37
N GLY A 39 28.96 27.41 35.40
CA GLY A 39 28.85 25.97 35.54
C GLY A 39 27.42 25.46 35.56
N TRP A 40 27.22 24.18 35.25
CA TRP A 40 25.90 23.57 35.14
C TRP A 40 25.18 23.49 36.49
N MET A 41 23.88 23.83 36.49
CA MET A 41 23.00 23.84 37.66
C MET A 41 23.52 24.73 38.80
N ARG A 42 24.45 25.63 38.50
CA ARG A 42 25.06 26.57 39.45
C ARG A 42 24.60 27.97 39.07
N SER A 43 23.47 28.37 39.66
CA SER A 43 22.83 29.65 39.38
C SER A 43 22.10 30.17 40.61
N ASN A 44 22.09 31.50 40.78
CA ASN A 44 21.24 32.20 41.75
C ASN A 44 20.08 32.96 41.07
N CYS A 45 20.00 32.92 39.73
CA CYS A 45 18.92 33.52 38.98
C CYS A 45 17.56 32.95 39.38
N ARG A 46 16.52 33.72 39.12
CA ARG A 46 15.13 33.27 39.21
C ARG A 46 14.46 33.33 37.84
N HIS A 47 13.36 32.61 37.66
CA HIS A 47 12.67 32.56 36.35
C HIS A 47 12.06 33.91 35.90
N ASP A 48 11.93 34.89 36.79
CA ASP A 48 11.59 36.28 36.45
C ASP A 48 12.76 37.05 35.82
N GLU A 49 13.93 36.41 35.71
CA GLU A 49 15.15 36.90 35.07
C GLU A 49 15.48 36.14 33.77
N ASP A 50 14.60 35.22 33.34
CA ASP A 50 14.78 34.46 32.10
C ASP A 50 14.86 35.38 30.88
N ALA A 51 15.85 35.15 30.02
CA ALA A 51 16.03 35.87 28.76
C ALA A 51 15.76 34.93 27.57
N SER A 52 14.99 35.40 26.59
CA SER A 52 14.79 34.70 25.32
C SER A 52 15.35 35.50 24.15
N VAL A 53 15.83 34.80 23.12
CA VAL A 53 16.33 35.40 21.89
C VAL A 53 15.50 34.92 20.72
N ILE A 54 15.19 35.83 19.79
CA ILE A 54 14.58 35.50 18.50
C ILE A 54 15.60 35.72 17.40
N CYS A 55 15.75 34.71 16.55
CA CYS A 55 16.48 34.82 15.29
C CYS A 55 15.52 35.34 14.21
N THR A 56 15.60 36.62 13.87
CA THR A 56 14.86 37.18 12.73
C THR A 56 15.66 36.98 11.45
N ASN A 57 15.22 36.09 10.56
CA ASN A 57 15.71 36.07 9.19
C ASN A 57 15.13 37.29 8.45
N GLY A 58 16.00 38.12 7.87
CA GLY A 58 15.64 39.31 7.10
C GLY A 58 15.03 38.99 5.73
N THR A 59 14.10 38.04 5.65
CA THR A 59 13.36 37.70 4.43
C THR A 59 11.91 37.43 4.79
N VAL A 60 11.02 38.21 4.17
CA VAL A 60 9.55 38.19 4.22
C VAL A 60 8.97 36.84 4.69
N VAL A 61 8.56 36.80 5.95
CA VAL A 61 7.77 35.69 6.51
C VAL A 61 6.37 35.80 5.92
N ARG A 62 6.02 34.88 5.02
CA ARG A 62 4.60 34.55 4.80
C ARG A 62 4.01 34.13 6.16
N PRO A 63 2.82 34.61 6.55
CA PRO A 63 2.28 34.35 7.87
C PRO A 63 2.21 32.84 8.14
N ALA A 64 2.78 32.43 9.29
CA ALA A 64 2.70 31.06 9.77
C ALA A 64 1.22 30.61 9.81
N PRO A 65 0.88 29.41 9.32
CA PRO A 65 -0.49 28.92 9.40
C PRO A 65 -0.87 28.77 10.88
N ARG A 66 -1.96 29.43 11.29
CA ARG A 66 -2.55 29.26 12.62
C ARG A 66 -2.94 27.79 12.80
N LEU A 67 -2.35 27.11 13.77
CA LEU A 67 -2.65 25.71 14.11
C LEU A 67 -3.21 25.63 15.54
N HIS A 68 -4.23 24.78 15.69
CA HIS A 68 -5.00 24.60 16.94
C HIS A 68 -4.13 24.11 18.11
N ALA A 69 -4.54 24.48 19.33
CA ALA A 69 -3.84 24.29 20.61
C ALA A 69 -3.55 22.83 21.04
N ASN A 70 -3.92 21.83 20.25
CA ASN A 70 -3.76 20.40 20.57
C ASN A 70 -2.38 19.82 20.17
N HIS A 71 -1.45 20.62 19.64
CA HIS A 71 -0.15 20.15 19.10
C HIS A 71 1.08 20.60 19.89
N THR A 72 0.89 21.19 21.08
CA THR A 72 1.96 21.66 21.98
C THR A 72 3.05 20.62 22.33
N PRO A 73 2.76 19.33 22.62
CA PRO A 73 3.82 18.35 22.92
C PRO A 73 4.68 17.99 21.69
N THR A 74 4.12 18.07 20.49
CA THR A 74 4.84 17.74 19.24
C THR A 74 5.86 18.82 18.88
N TYR A 75 5.54 20.09 19.15
CA TYR A 75 6.47 21.21 18.94
C TYR A 75 7.74 21.06 19.80
N ALA A 76 7.59 20.70 21.08
CA ALA A 76 8.72 20.45 21.97
C ALA A 76 9.60 19.28 21.49
N LYS A 77 9.02 18.25 20.86
CA LYS A 77 9.78 17.13 20.26
C LYS A 77 10.57 17.57 19.02
N VAL A 78 9.99 18.37 18.13
CA VAL A 78 10.72 18.93 16.97
C VAL A 78 11.82 19.89 17.43
N GLY A 79 11.52 20.74 18.41
CA GLY A 79 12.53 21.59 19.06
C GLY A 79 13.69 20.75 19.61
N ARG A 80 13.41 19.70 20.37
CA ARG A 80 14.45 18.77 20.87
C ARG A 80 15.21 18.07 19.75
N TYR A 81 14.55 17.63 18.67
CA TYR A 81 15.19 16.97 17.53
C TYR A 81 16.25 17.86 16.86
N LEU A 82 15.99 19.16 16.71
CA LEU A 82 16.96 20.10 16.13
C LEU A 82 18.28 20.16 16.94
N TYR A 83 18.22 19.91 18.25
CA TYR A 83 19.39 19.89 19.13
C TYR A 83 19.96 18.49 19.38
N SER A 84 19.13 17.45 19.45
CA SER A 84 19.53 16.09 19.86
C SER A 84 19.70 15.10 18.69
N ARG A 85 19.17 15.44 17.51
CA ARG A 85 19.00 14.53 16.35
C ARG A 85 18.27 13.21 16.69
N ARG A 86 17.47 13.17 17.77
CA ARG A 86 16.71 11.99 18.19
C ARG A 86 15.26 12.38 18.48
N ILE A 87 14.31 11.58 17.99
CA ILE A 87 12.88 11.81 18.21
C ILE A 87 12.11 10.50 18.28
N ASP A 88 11.34 10.33 19.35
CA ASP A 88 10.42 9.19 19.50
C ASP A 88 9.07 9.53 18.85
N VAL A 89 8.73 8.76 17.82
CA VAL A 89 7.55 8.94 16.97
C VAL A 89 6.51 7.86 17.28
N SER A 90 5.25 8.28 17.46
CA SER A 90 4.09 7.39 17.65
C SER A 90 3.08 7.55 16.52
N LEU A 91 2.16 6.59 16.36
CA LEU A 91 1.07 6.66 15.37
C LEU A 91 0.22 7.95 15.50
N SER A 92 0.01 8.42 16.73
CA SER A 92 -0.72 9.66 17.03
C SER A 92 0.08 10.94 16.74
N SER A 93 1.41 10.87 16.68
CA SER A 93 2.28 12.06 16.51
C SER A 93 2.94 12.15 15.14
N VAL A 94 3.06 11.05 14.40
CA VAL A 94 3.79 11.00 13.10
C VAL A 94 3.20 11.96 12.07
N LYS A 95 1.87 12.06 11.95
CA LYS A 95 1.20 12.99 11.02
C LYS A 95 1.52 14.44 11.34
N CYS A 96 1.50 14.79 12.62
CA CYS A 96 1.83 16.12 13.09
C CYS A 96 3.32 16.45 12.89
N LEU A 97 4.21 15.49 13.18
CA LEU A 97 5.65 15.62 12.95
C LEU A 97 5.98 15.78 11.48
N HIS A 98 5.36 14.99 10.61
CA HIS A 98 5.51 15.11 9.16
C HIS A 98 5.06 16.50 8.67
N LYS A 99 3.92 16.99 9.17
CA LYS A 99 3.41 18.32 8.81
C LYS A 99 4.35 19.44 9.25
N LEU A 100 4.91 19.34 10.46
CA LEU A 100 5.91 20.28 10.96
C LEU A 100 7.19 20.19 10.13
N ALA A 101 7.69 18.98 9.85
CA ALA A 101 8.88 18.77 9.04
C ALA A 101 8.73 19.39 7.65
N SER A 102 7.58 19.20 7.00
CA SER A 102 7.23 19.84 5.72
C SER A 102 7.20 21.38 5.83
N ALA A 103 6.54 21.93 6.87
CA ALA A 103 6.44 23.38 7.08
C ALA A 103 7.81 24.04 7.34
N TYR A 104 8.72 23.34 8.02
CA TYR A 104 10.08 23.80 8.32
C TYR A 104 11.12 23.34 7.27
N GLN A 105 10.70 22.69 6.18
CA GLN A 105 11.58 22.16 5.12
C GLN A 105 12.67 21.18 5.64
N ALA A 106 12.37 20.45 6.71
CA ALA A 106 13.24 19.43 7.28
C ALA A 106 13.10 18.10 6.51
N THR A 107 13.70 18.03 5.32
CA THR A 107 13.54 16.92 4.35
C THR A 107 13.89 15.55 4.93
N GLN A 108 14.95 15.43 5.73
CA GLN A 108 15.35 14.17 6.35
C GLN A 108 14.33 13.66 7.37
N LEU A 109 13.77 14.57 8.19
CA LEU A 109 12.72 14.22 9.15
C LEU A 109 11.40 13.91 8.44
N GLN A 110 11.08 14.65 7.39
CA GLN A 110 9.90 14.39 6.56
C GLN A 110 9.98 13.00 5.92
N SER A 111 11.10 12.65 5.28
CA SER A 111 11.33 11.32 4.70
C SER A 111 11.28 10.21 5.74
N TYR A 112 11.88 10.42 6.93
CA TYR A 112 11.80 9.45 8.03
C TYR A 112 10.36 9.22 8.50
N CYS A 113 9.58 10.29 8.71
CA CYS A 113 8.16 10.19 9.02
C CYS A 113 7.37 9.54 7.87
N GLY A 114 7.76 9.81 6.62
CA GLY A 114 7.27 9.17 5.40
C GLY A 114 7.36 7.65 5.48
N HIS A 115 8.57 7.14 5.74
CA HIS A 115 8.81 5.70 5.88
C HIS A 115 8.08 5.09 7.09
N LEU A 116 7.92 5.83 8.18
CA LEU A 116 7.16 5.35 9.33
C LEU A 116 5.68 5.14 8.98
N PHE A 117 5.11 5.87 8.03
CA PHE A 117 3.73 5.60 7.61
C PHE A 117 3.57 4.19 7.02
N ALA A 118 4.56 3.67 6.29
CA ALA A 118 4.52 2.30 5.77
C ALA A 118 4.47 1.23 6.88
N ILE A 119 4.99 1.54 8.08
CA ILE A 119 4.93 0.63 9.25
C ILE A 119 3.60 0.78 10.00
N LEU A 120 3.02 1.98 9.99
CA LEU A 120 1.88 2.36 10.83
C LEU A 120 0.53 2.16 10.13
N ILE A 121 0.46 2.37 8.82
CA ILE A 121 -0.74 2.18 7.98
C ILE A 121 -1.36 0.79 8.18
N PRO A 122 -0.59 -0.31 8.12
CA PRO A 122 -1.15 -1.66 8.24
C PRO A 122 -1.67 -2.03 9.63
N GLN A 123 -1.39 -1.21 10.66
CA GLN A 123 -1.83 -1.46 12.04
C GLN A 123 -3.26 -0.99 12.30
N ASP A 124 -3.89 -0.27 11.36
CA ASP A 124 -5.27 0.19 11.48
C ASP A 124 -6.23 -0.71 10.70
N PRO A 125 -6.93 -1.66 11.36
CA PRO A 125 -7.88 -2.55 10.70
C PRO A 125 -9.15 -1.83 10.22
N SER A 126 -9.42 -0.60 10.69
CA SER A 126 -10.61 0.17 10.31
C SER A 126 -10.46 0.90 8.98
N PHE A 127 -9.25 0.94 8.41
CA PHE A 127 -8.91 1.71 7.20
C PHE A 127 -9.16 3.23 7.28
N ARG A 128 -9.41 3.80 8.48
CA ARG A 128 -9.57 5.26 8.63
C ARG A 128 -8.24 6.01 8.42
N THR A 129 -7.17 5.52 9.03
CA THR A 129 -5.82 6.13 8.96
C THR A 129 -5.26 6.13 7.53
N PRO A 130 -5.30 5.01 6.76
CA PRO A 130 -4.85 5.01 5.37
C PRO A 130 -5.62 6.01 4.49
N LEU A 131 -6.95 6.10 4.63
CA LEU A 131 -7.77 7.04 3.87
C LEU A 131 -7.50 8.51 4.27
N GLU A 132 -7.34 8.79 5.55
CA GLU A 132 -6.94 10.12 6.02
C GLU A 132 -5.54 10.52 5.55
N LEU A 133 -4.60 9.57 5.51
CA LEU A 133 -3.24 9.81 5.03
C LEU A 133 -3.20 10.04 3.52
N HIS A 134 -4.04 9.34 2.75
CA HIS A 134 -4.20 9.60 1.32
C HIS A 134 -4.76 11.00 1.06
N ALA A 135 -5.80 11.42 1.79
CA ALA A 135 -6.31 12.79 1.67
C ALA A 135 -5.26 13.83 2.07
N TYR A 136 -4.44 13.51 3.07
CA TYR A 136 -3.35 14.36 3.51
C TYR A 136 -2.21 14.44 2.50
N SER A 137 -1.82 13.33 1.85
CA SER A 137 -0.75 13.29 0.85
C SER A 137 -1.09 14.16 -0.36
N LEU A 138 -2.35 14.11 -0.82
CA LEU A 138 -2.87 14.98 -1.88
C LEU A 138 -2.81 16.46 -1.48
N ALA A 139 -3.17 16.78 -0.24
CA ALA A 139 -3.13 18.15 0.27
C ALA A 139 -1.71 18.70 0.40
N THR A 140 -0.74 17.86 0.78
CA THR A 140 0.67 18.26 0.92
C THR A 140 1.49 18.08 -0.36
N ARG A 141 0.95 17.40 -1.38
CA ARG A 141 1.66 16.99 -2.61
C ARG A 141 2.96 16.24 -2.28
N ASP A 142 2.88 15.32 -1.33
CA ASP A 142 4.02 14.49 -0.95
C ASP A 142 4.02 13.21 -1.79
N PRO A 143 4.92 13.07 -2.78
CA PRO A 143 4.88 11.96 -3.72
C PRO A 143 5.20 10.63 -3.05
N VAL A 144 6.04 10.62 -2.02
CA VAL A 144 6.43 9.39 -1.31
C VAL A 144 5.26 8.86 -0.51
N LEU A 145 4.56 9.74 0.21
CA LEU A 145 3.38 9.34 0.97
C LEU A 145 2.22 8.94 0.05
N GLU A 146 2.05 9.65 -1.06
CA GLU A 146 1.06 9.28 -2.07
C GLU A 146 1.33 7.88 -2.61
N GLU A 147 2.56 7.58 -3.03
CA GLU A 147 2.98 6.25 -3.48
C GLU A 147 2.66 5.17 -2.44
N ILE A 148 2.99 5.41 -1.16
CA ILE A 148 2.70 4.47 -0.07
C ILE A 148 1.20 4.20 0.07
N CYS A 149 0.37 5.25 0.09
CA CYS A 149 -1.08 5.10 0.24
C CYS A 149 -1.72 4.42 -0.97
N VAL A 150 -1.32 4.80 -2.18
CA VAL A 150 -1.88 4.22 -3.40
C VAL A 150 -1.37 2.81 -3.68
N GLN A 151 -0.28 2.37 -3.06
CA GLN A 151 0.16 0.97 -3.08
C GLN A 151 -0.62 0.13 -2.06
N PHE A 152 -0.81 0.64 -0.83
CA PHE A 152 -1.43 -0.11 0.26
C PHE A 152 -2.91 -0.45 0.00
N LEU A 153 -3.68 0.54 -0.46
CA LEU A 153 -5.13 0.42 -0.62
C LEU A 153 -5.53 -0.64 -1.65
N PRO A 154 -4.94 -0.72 -2.86
CA PRO A 154 -5.26 -1.79 -3.82
C PRO A 154 -4.86 -3.18 -3.34
N TRP A 155 -3.69 -3.30 -2.70
CA TRP A 155 -3.17 -4.59 -2.23
C TRP A 155 -4.01 -5.18 -1.09
N ASN A 156 -4.71 -4.32 -0.36
CA ASN A 156 -5.57 -4.70 0.76
C ASN A 156 -7.04 -4.38 0.50
N PHE A 157 -7.43 -4.25 -0.77
CA PHE A 157 -8.77 -3.82 -1.15
C PHE A 157 -9.86 -4.77 -0.64
N GLY A 158 -9.63 -6.08 -0.68
CA GLY A 158 -10.55 -7.06 -0.09
C GLY A 158 -10.85 -6.77 1.40
N ALA A 159 -9.84 -6.40 2.19
CA ALA A 159 -10.04 -6.01 3.59
C ALA A 159 -10.72 -4.64 3.71
N LEU A 160 -10.38 -3.67 2.84
CA LEU A 160 -11.01 -2.36 2.78
C LEU A 160 -12.52 -2.45 2.53
N THR A 161 -12.98 -3.33 1.62
CA THR A 161 -14.42 -3.49 1.33
C THR A 161 -15.23 -4.03 2.51
N GLN A 162 -14.58 -4.70 3.46
CA GLN A 162 -15.20 -5.25 4.66
C GLN A 162 -15.02 -4.35 5.89
N ALA A 163 -14.29 -3.24 5.75
CA ALA A 163 -13.98 -2.34 6.85
C ALA A 163 -15.10 -1.32 7.08
N GLU A 164 -15.22 -0.83 8.31
CA GLU A 164 -16.18 0.22 8.66
C GLU A 164 -16.02 1.51 7.83
N ALA A 165 -14.81 1.81 7.37
CA ALA A 165 -14.54 3.01 6.58
C ALA A 165 -14.98 2.89 5.11
N TRP A 166 -15.44 1.72 4.65
CA TRP A 166 -15.80 1.49 3.24
C TRP A 166 -16.77 2.55 2.68
N PRO A 167 -17.91 2.89 3.33
CA PRO A 167 -18.83 3.90 2.81
C PRO A 167 -18.22 5.31 2.73
N SER A 168 -17.16 5.56 3.51
CA SER A 168 -16.49 6.85 3.56
C SER A 168 -15.46 7.05 2.44
N VAL A 169 -15.12 6.00 1.68
CA VAL A 169 -14.17 6.08 0.57
C VAL A 169 -14.63 7.12 -0.46
N PRO A 170 -13.79 8.11 -0.82
CA PRO A 170 -14.11 9.09 -1.86
C PRO A 170 -14.27 8.47 -3.24
N LEU A 171 -15.22 8.97 -4.03
CA LEU A 171 -15.49 8.47 -5.39
C LEU A 171 -14.24 8.49 -6.28
N ALA A 172 -13.50 9.60 -6.31
CA ALA A 172 -12.30 9.72 -7.14
C ALA A 172 -11.26 8.65 -6.82
N LEU A 173 -11.01 8.42 -5.52
CA LEU A 173 -10.12 7.34 -5.08
C LEU A 173 -10.66 5.97 -5.50
N LEU A 174 -11.95 5.70 -5.34
CA LEU A 174 -12.53 4.43 -5.75
C LEU A 174 -12.39 4.22 -7.27
N GLN A 175 -12.65 5.25 -8.08
CA GLN A 175 -12.42 5.20 -9.52
C GLN A 175 -10.96 4.85 -9.84
N ASP A 176 -10.00 5.47 -9.17
CA ASP A 176 -8.57 5.21 -9.39
C ASP A 176 -8.18 3.78 -8.98
N LEU A 177 -8.70 3.29 -7.85
CA LEU A 177 -8.49 1.92 -7.39
C LEU A 177 -9.05 0.90 -8.39
N LEU A 178 -10.28 1.09 -8.86
CA LEU A 178 -10.91 0.20 -9.84
C LEU A 178 -10.20 0.20 -11.19
N SER A 179 -9.46 1.23 -11.56
CA SER A 179 -8.65 1.23 -12.79
C SER A 179 -7.38 0.36 -12.68
N ARG A 180 -6.94 -0.05 -11.49
CA ARG A 180 -5.66 -0.74 -11.31
C ARG A 180 -5.70 -2.24 -11.63
N THR A 181 -4.71 -2.74 -12.34
CA THR A 181 -4.51 -4.18 -12.59
C THR A 181 -4.14 -4.96 -11.34
N GLU A 182 -3.32 -4.37 -10.46
CA GLU A 182 -2.83 -4.96 -9.20
C GLU A 182 -3.79 -4.77 -8.00
N LEU A 183 -5.09 -4.80 -8.27
CA LEU A 183 -6.10 -4.79 -7.21
C LEU A 183 -6.28 -6.21 -6.66
N VAL A 184 -6.13 -6.38 -5.35
CA VAL A 184 -6.26 -7.68 -4.68
C VAL A 184 -7.70 -7.85 -4.17
N VAL A 185 -8.44 -8.76 -4.80
CA VAL A 185 -9.87 -9.00 -4.52
C VAL A 185 -10.20 -10.47 -4.62
N PRO A 186 -11.22 -11.00 -3.94
CA PRO A 186 -11.60 -12.40 -4.10
C PRO A 186 -12.05 -12.72 -5.54
N SER A 187 -12.90 -11.89 -6.13
CA SER A 187 -13.37 -11.99 -7.51
C SER A 187 -13.98 -10.66 -7.97
N GLU A 188 -14.20 -10.50 -9.28
CA GLU A 188 -14.91 -9.33 -9.83
C GLU A 188 -16.37 -9.26 -9.36
N LEU A 189 -17.03 -10.40 -9.11
CA LEU A 189 -18.37 -10.41 -8.53
C LEU A 189 -18.36 -9.75 -7.14
N VAL A 190 -17.43 -10.16 -6.27
CA VAL A 190 -17.31 -9.59 -4.93
C VAL A 190 -16.97 -8.09 -4.99
N LEU A 191 -16.15 -7.69 -5.97
CA LEU A 191 -15.86 -6.28 -6.24
C LEU A 191 -17.13 -5.50 -6.61
N LEU A 192 -17.95 -6.03 -7.53
CA LEU A 192 -19.20 -5.39 -7.95
C LEU A 192 -20.21 -5.28 -6.81
N LEU A 193 -20.34 -6.33 -5.99
CA LEU A 193 -21.21 -6.30 -4.80
C LEU A 193 -20.75 -5.28 -3.76
N ALA A 194 -19.43 -5.12 -3.58
CA ALA A 194 -18.90 -4.07 -2.71
C ALA A 194 -19.21 -2.66 -3.23
N VAL A 195 -19.15 -2.44 -4.55
CA VAL A 195 -19.54 -1.18 -5.20
C VAL A 195 -21.05 -0.92 -5.06
N ASP A 196 -21.87 -1.97 -5.15
CA ASP A 196 -23.32 -1.91 -4.90
C ASP A 196 -23.62 -1.43 -3.48
N GLU A 197 -22.95 -2.01 -2.49
CA GLU A 197 -23.06 -1.61 -1.10
C GLU A 197 -22.61 -0.17 -0.87
N TRP A 198 -21.46 0.22 -1.43
CA TRP A 198 -20.94 1.58 -1.33
C TRP A 198 -21.92 2.61 -1.93
N SER A 199 -22.50 2.29 -3.09
CA SER A 199 -23.45 3.18 -3.78
C SER A 199 -24.73 3.37 -2.97
N ARG A 200 -25.25 2.32 -2.35
CA ARG A 200 -26.47 2.38 -1.52
C ARG A 200 -26.32 3.33 -0.33
N GLU A 201 -25.15 3.35 0.30
CA GLU A 201 -24.86 4.22 1.44
C GLU A 201 -24.60 5.67 1.01
N ARG A 202 -23.79 5.87 -0.04
CA ARG A 202 -23.36 7.22 -0.44
C ARG A 202 -24.35 7.94 -1.36
N ARG A 203 -25.22 7.20 -2.04
CA ARG A 203 -26.19 7.68 -3.05
C ARG A 203 -25.54 8.64 -4.07
N PRO A 204 -24.49 8.21 -4.77
CA PRO A 204 -23.89 8.99 -5.86
C PRO A 204 -24.89 9.20 -7.01
N SER A 205 -24.57 10.14 -7.90
CA SER A 205 -25.34 10.36 -9.12
C SER A 205 -25.23 9.18 -10.10
N HIS A 206 -26.16 9.12 -11.05
CA HIS A 206 -26.23 8.04 -12.04
C HIS A 206 -24.94 7.92 -12.86
N GLU A 207 -24.40 9.04 -13.36
CA GLU A 207 -23.15 9.11 -14.14
C GLU A 207 -21.92 8.63 -13.34
N GLU A 208 -21.87 8.94 -12.04
CA GLU A 208 -20.77 8.52 -11.17
C GLU A 208 -20.75 7.01 -10.95
N VAL A 209 -21.93 6.40 -10.78
CA VAL A 209 -22.05 4.92 -10.69
C VAL A 209 -21.72 4.28 -12.02
N GLU A 210 -22.18 4.86 -13.13
CA GLU A 210 -21.87 4.39 -14.48
C GLU A 210 -20.35 4.28 -14.67
N GLY A 211 -19.61 5.34 -14.34
CA GLY A 211 -18.14 5.36 -14.43
C GLY A 211 -17.43 4.37 -13.49
N LEU A 212 -18.05 3.94 -12.39
CA LEU A 212 -17.53 2.86 -11.54
C LEU A 212 -17.78 1.48 -12.17
N VAL A 213 -19.01 1.23 -12.61
CA VAL A 213 -19.42 -0.05 -13.23
C VAL A 213 -18.65 -0.30 -14.52
N GLU A 214 -18.34 0.75 -15.29
CA GLU A 214 -17.53 0.62 -16.50
C GLU A 214 -16.14 0.00 -16.26
N LYS A 215 -15.55 0.25 -15.08
CA LYS A 215 -14.22 -0.24 -14.68
C LYS A 215 -14.24 -1.67 -14.13
N VAL A 216 -15.41 -2.25 -13.88
CA VAL A 216 -15.57 -3.65 -13.45
C VAL A 216 -15.39 -4.58 -14.65
N ARG A 217 -14.66 -5.68 -14.46
CA ARG A 217 -14.27 -6.60 -15.55
C ARG A 217 -15.28 -7.74 -15.67
N PHE A 218 -16.44 -7.46 -16.26
CA PHE A 218 -17.50 -8.46 -16.49
C PHE A 218 -17.03 -9.74 -17.20
N PRO A 219 -16.13 -9.70 -18.22
CA PRO A 219 -15.60 -10.92 -18.85
C PRO A 219 -14.86 -11.87 -17.89
N MET A 220 -14.48 -11.40 -16.71
CA MET A 220 -13.81 -12.21 -15.69
C MET A 220 -14.77 -12.78 -14.64
N MET A 221 -16.09 -12.57 -14.78
CA MET A 221 -17.12 -13.19 -13.95
C MET A 221 -17.72 -14.40 -14.67
N PRO A 222 -17.87 -15.56 -14.03
CA PRO A 222 -18.41 -16.73 -14.71
C PRO A 222 -19.87 -16.52 -15.14
N PRO A 223 -20.35 -17.18 -16.22
CA PRO A 223 -21.71 -16.98 -16.75
C PRO A 223 -22.85 -17.18 -15.74
N ARG A 224 -22.67 -18.09 -14.78
CA ARG A 224 -23.61 -18.31 -13.67
C ARG A 224 -23.81 -17.03 -12.84
N ASP A 225 -22.71 -16.37 -12.52
CA ASP A 225 -22.72 -15.19 -11.67
C ASP A 225 -23.31 -14.00 -12.44
N LEU A 226 -22.92 -13.84 -13.71
CA LEU A 226 -23.49 -12.84 -14.62
C LEU A 226 -25.02 -12.93 -14.74
N PHE A 227 -25.56 -14.15 -14.90
CA PHE A 227 -27.00 -14.36 -14.96
C PHE A 227 -27.71 -14.01 -13.63
N SER A 228 -27.04 -14.21 -12.50
CA SER A 228 -27.60 -13.93 -11.18
C SER A 228 -27.68 -12.44 -10.84
N LEU A 229 -26.92 -11.58 -11.55
CA LEU A 229 -26.83 -10.14 -11.26
C LEU A 229 -28.19 -9.44 -11.35
N GLN A 230 -29.03 -9.79 -12.32
CA GLN A 230 -30.36 -9.18 -12.51
C GLN A 230 -31.32 -9.38 -11.32
N PHE A 231 -31.02 -10.36 -10.45
CA PHE A 231 -31.85 -10.67 -9.28
C PHE A 231 -31.24 -10.16 -7.98
N ASN A 232 -29.91 -10.15 -7.89
CA ASN A 232 -29.20 -9.93 -6.63
C ASN A 232 -28.57 -8.54 -6.50
N LEU A 233 -28.40 -7.80 -7.60
CA LEU A 233 -27.70 -6.52 -7.61
C LEU A 233 -28.71 -5.36 -7.50
N SER A 234 -28.60 -4.53 -6.46
CA SER A 234 -29.56 -3.44 -6.24
C SER A 234 -29.43 -2.33 -7.29
N LEU A 235 -28.21 -2.06 -7.76
CA LEU A 235 -27.90 -1.14 -8.83
C LEU A 235 -28.43 -1.59 -10.21
N TYR A 236 -28.85 -2.85 -10.37
CA TYR A 236 -29.24 -3.39 -11.67
C TYR A 236 -30.31 -2.53 -12.35
N TRP A 237 -31.38 -2.20 -11.63
CA TRP A 237 -32.49 -1.42 -12.14
C TRP A 237 -32.12 0.03 -12.48
N SER A 238 -31.10 0.59 -11.81
CA SER A 238 -30.62 1.95 -12.09
C SER A 238 -29.69 2.02 -13.31
N GLN A 239 -28.97 0.93 -13.59
CA GLN A 239 -27.94 0.86 -14.64
C GLN A 239 -28.25 -0.23 -15.67
N GLU A 240 -29.53 -0.49 -15.93
CA GLU A 240 -29.98 -1.66 -16.69
C GLU A 240 -29.32 -1.74 -18.08
N ALA A 241 -29.34 -0.64 -18.83
CA ALA A 241 -28.78 -0.59 -20.18
C ALA A 241 -27.27 -0.89 -20.20
N LEU A 242 -26.49 -0.31 -19.29
CA LEU A 242 -25.05 -0.54 -19.20
C LEU A 242 -24.75 -2.00 -18.78
N LEU A 243 -25.46 -2.51 -17.77
CA LEU A 243 -25.26 -3.85 -17.25
C LEU A 243 -25.63 -4.91 -18.28
N GLN A 244 -26.75 -4.76 -19.00
CA GLN A 244 -27.13 -5.66 -20.08
C GLN A 244 -26.06 -5.69 -21.18
N LYS A 245 -25.54 -4.52 -21.59
CA LYS A 245 -24.47 -4.42 -22.58
C LYS A 245 -23.19 -5.15 -22.11
N LYS A 246 -22.77 -4.92 -20.86
CA LYS A 246 -21.57 -5.54 -20.27
C LYS A 246 -21.74 -7.05 -20.07
N ILE A 247 -22.92 -7.51 -19.66
CA ILE A 247 -23.26 -8.92 -19.52
C ILE A 247 -23.21 -9.62 -20.88
N LEU A 248 -23.80 -9.01 -21.92
CA LEU A 248 -23.74 -9.57 -23.28
C LEU A 248 -22.30 -9.72 -23.77
N GLN A 249 -21.49 -8.67 -23.63
CA GLN A 249 -20.06 -8.68 -23.98
C GLN A 249 -19.31 -9.80 -23.23
N ALA A 250 -19.60 -10.00 -21.95
CA ALA A 250 -18.97 -11.07 -21.17
C ALA A 250 -19.44 -12.46 -21.62
N LEU A 251 -20.73 -12.65 -21.90
CA LEU A 251 -21.25 -13.92 -22.40
C LEU A 251 -20.66 -14.28 -23.78
N GLU A 252 -20.46 -13.29 -24.65
CA GLU A 252 -19.74 -13.47 -25.92
C GLU A 252 -18.30 -13.95 -25.67
N PHE A 253 -17.57 -13.33 -24.73
CA PHE A 253 -16.23 -13.78 -24.32
C PHE A 253 -16.20 -15.20 -23.75
N HIS A 254 -17.27 -15.63 -23.08
CA HIS A 254 -17.36 -16.99 -22.53
C HIS A 254 -17.74 -18.05 -23.57
N THR A 255 -18.35 -17.67 -24.69
CA THR A 255 -18.98 -18.63 -25.63
C THR A 255 -18.32 -18.67 -27.01
N VAL A 256 -17.70 -17.56 -27.44
CA VAL A 256 -17.09 -17.47 -28.76
C VAL A 256 -15.59 -17.76 -28.68
N PRO A 257 -15.04 -18.63 -29.55
CA PRO A 257 -13.60 -18.85 -29.66
C PRO A 257 -12.82 -17.54 -29.86
N PHE A 258 -11.67 -17.42 -29.19
CA PHE A 258 -10.88 -16.19 -29.16
C PHE A 258 -10.37 -15.75 -30.52
N GLU A 259 -10.12 -16.71 -31.42
CA GLU A 259 -9.66 -16.44 -32.78
C GLU A 259 -10.73 -15.64 -33.56
N LEU A 260 -12.01 -15.99 -33.36
CA LEU A 260 -13.13 -15.27 -33.98
C LEU A 260 -13.37 -13.91 -33.32
N LEU A 261 -13.22 -13.83 -31.99
CA LEU A 261 -13.32 -12.57 -31.24
C LEU A 261 -12.27 -11.55 -31.72
N ALA A 262 -11.01 -11.98 -31.84
CA ALA A 262 -9.92 -11.14 -32.31
C ALA A 262 -10.12 -10.74 -33.79
N GLN A 263 -10.54 -11.68 -34.65
CA GLN A 263 -10.68 -11.44 -36.08
C GLN A 263 -11.83 -10.49 -36.43
N TYR A 264 -13.02 -10.70 -35.89
CA TYR A 264 -14.24 -10.01 -36.36
C TYR A 264 -14.59 -8.77 -35.56
N TRP A 265 -14.20 -8.71 -34.29
CA TRP A 265 -14.50 -7.57 -33.42
C TRP A 265 -13.30 -6.66 -33.17
N GLY A 266 -12.12 -6.99 -33.73
CA GLY A 266 -10.89 -6.23 -33.46
C GLY A 266 -10.56 -6.18 -31.96
N LEU A 267 -11.04 -7.16 -31.20
CA LEU A 267 -10.88 -7.20 -29.76
C LEU A 267 -9.41 -7.39 -29.42
N ASN A 268 -8.84 -6.40 -28.74
CA ASN A 268 -7.52 -6.54 -28.19
C ASN A 268 -7.62 -7.25 -26.84
N LEU A 269 -7.40 -8.56 -26.83
CA LEU A 269 -7.41 -9.38 -25.61
C LEU A 269 -6.29 -8.99 -24.62
N THR A 270 -5.39 -8.07 -24.97
CA THR A 270 -4.44 -7.47 -24.04
C THR A 270 -5.03 -6.31 -23.23
N GLU A 271 -6.25 -5.85 -23.53
CA GLU A 271 -6.92 -4.82 -22.74
C GLU A 271 -7.22 -5.32 -21.32
N ASP A 272 -7.15 -4.40 -20.36
CA ASP A 272 -7.38 -4.68 -18.93
C ASP A 272 -8.73 -5.35 -18.66
N ALA A 273 -9.76 -5.07 -19.46
CA ALA A 273 -11.08 -5.67 -19.33
C ALA A 273 -11.08 -7.20 -19.50
N TYR A 274 -10.11 -7.74 -20.25
CA TYR A 274 -9.97 -9.17 -20.56
C TYR A 274 -8.85 -9.85 -19.78
N GLN A 275 -8.19 -9.11 -18.88
CA GLN A 275 -7.16 -9.67 -18.01
C GLN A 275 -7.67 -9.79 -16.58
N PRO A 276 -7.37 -10.90 -15.89
CA PRO A 276 -7.71 -11.04 -14.48
C PRO A 276 -6.90 -10.05 -13.63
N ARG A 277 -7.47 -9.64 -12.51
CA ARG A 277 -6.75 -8.97 -11.42
C ARG A 277 -6.09 -10.02 -10.52
N LEU A 278 -5.69 -9.63 -9.31
CA LEU A 278 -5.12 -10.53 -8.33
C LEU A 278 -6.22 -11.21 -7.52
N TYR A 279 -6.81 -12.26 -8.11
CA TYR A 279 -7.93 -12.98 -7.50
C TYR A 279 -7.48 -13.90 -6.34
N THR A 280 -8.00 -13.64 -5.15
CA THR A 280 -7.68 -14.40 -3.92
C THR A 280 -8.68 -15.51 -3.62
N SER A 281 -9.66 -15.76 -4.50
CA SER A 281 -10.54 -16.92 -4.40
C SER A 281 -9.76 -18.23 -4.55
N PRO A 282 -10.24 -19.34 -3.97
CA PRO A 282 -9.60 -20.65 -4.08
C PRO A 282 -9.61 -21.20 -5.52
N THR A 283 -10.38 -20.61 -6.42
CA THR A 283 -10.40 -20.98 -7.85
C THR A 283 -9.14 -20.53 -8.60
N TRP A 284 -8.48 -19.48 -8.12
CA TRP A 284 -7.33 -18.84 -8.79
C TRP A 284 -6.12 -18.71 -7.90
N SER A 285 -6.21 -19.07 -6.62
CA SER A 285 -5.13 -18.93 -5.68
C SER A 285 -5.10 -20.03 -4.64
N GLU A 286 -3.93 -20.23 -4.06
CA GLU A 286 -3.71 -21.14 -2.94
C GLU A 286 -2.67 -20.53 -1.99
N SER A 287 -2.74 -20.86 -0.71
CA SER A 287 -1.88 -20.26 0.30
C SER A 287 -1.20 -21.27 1.21
N ILE A 288 -0.09 -20.84 1.79
CA ILE A 288 0.67 -21.60 2.77
C ILE A 288 1.09 -20.70 3.93
N MET A 289 0.97 -21.23 5.14
CA MET A 289 1.53 -20.59 6.34
C MET A 289 3.03 -20.77 6.38
N SER A 290 3.77 -19.73 6.79
CA SER A 290 5.23 -19.83 6.94
C SER A 290 5.65 -20.83 8.01
N SER A 291 4.78 -21.10 8.99
CA SER A 291 4.95 -22.12 10.04
C SER A 291 4.57 -23.54 9.60
N SER A 292 4.09 -23.74 8.36
CA SER A 292 3.61 -25.05 7.89
C SER A 292 4.75 -26.08 7.83
N TYR A 293 4.60 -27.22 8.51
CA TYR A 293 5.56 -28.33 8.47
C TYR A 293 5.79 -28.88 7.05
N ASN A 294 4.72 -28.96 6.26
CA ASN A 294 4.82 -29.30 4.85
C ASN A 294 4.84 -28.00 4.04
N PRO A 295 5.97 -27.62 3.42
CA PRO A 295 6.08 -26.38 2.64
C PRO A 295 5.50 -26.51 1.22
N TYR A 296 5.01 -27.70 0.83
CA TYR A 296 4.46 -27.98 -0.49
C TYR A 296 2.93 -27.89 -0.51
N ARG A 297 2.38 -27.32 -1.58
CA ARG A 297 0.94 -27.28 -1.88
C ARG A 297 0.70 -27.60 -3.34
N SER A 298 -0.44 -28.23 -3.61
CA SER A 298 -0.93 -28.49 -4.96
C SER A 298 -2.40 -28.13 -5.06
N PHE A 299 -2.78 -27.49 -6.15
CA PHE A 299 -4.15 -27.04 -6.40
C PHE A 299 -4.45 -27.05 -7.90
N GLN A 300 -5.70 -26.85 -8.28
CA GLN A 300 -6.14 -26.84 -9.67
C GLN A 300 -6.88 -25.56 -10.01
N THR A 301 -6.63 -25.03 -11.20
CA THR A 301 -7.38 -23.90 -11.75
C THR A 301 -7.89 -24.28 -13.15
N PRO A 302 -8.96 -23.64 -13.64
CA PRO A 302 -9.21 -23.66 -15.08
C PRO A 302 -8.01 -22.99 -15.80
N PRO A 303 -7.71 -23.36 -17.06
CA PRO A 303 -6.66 -22.70 -17.83
C PRO A 303 -6.92 -21.21 -18.06
N HIS A 304 -8.19 -20.83 -18.21
CA HIS A 304 -8.62 -19.47 -18.49
C HIS A 304 -10.04 -19.23 -17.94
N PRO A 305 -10.43 -17.99 -17.56
CA PRO A 305 -11.77 -17.71 -17.03
C PRO A 305 -12.93 -18.01 -17.98
N SER A 306 -12.68 -18.05 -19.28
CA SER A 306 -13.71 -18.33 -20.29
C SER A 306 -14.36 -19.71 -20.10
N PHE A 307 -15.67 -19.80 -20.36
CA PHE A 307 -16.45 -21.02 -20.17
C PHE A 307 -16.01 -22.14 -21.12
N LEU A 308 -15.39 -21.77 -22.25
CA LEU A 308 -14.75 -22.70 -23.20
C LEU A 308 -13.74 -23.66 -22.54
N PHE A 309 -13.13 -23.28 -21.43
CA PHE A 309 -12.09 -24.06 -20.76
C PHE A 309 -12.59 -24.77 -19.48
N GLN A 310 -13.88 -24.74 -19.18
CA GLN A 310 -14.42 -25.28 -17.94
C GLN A 310 -14.16 -26.78 -17.75
N ALA A 311 -14.11 -27.56 -18.83
CA ALA A 311 -13.86 -29.01 -18.79
C ALA A 311 -12.37 -29.38 -18.63
N SER A 312 -11.48 -28.38 -18.69
CA SER A 312 -10.04 -28.55 -18.57
C SER A 312 -9.53 -27.95 -17.28
N SER A 313 -8.46 -28.53 -16.73
CA SER A 313 -7.81 -28.00 -15.53
C SER A 313 -6.30 -28.04 -15.67
N VAL A 314 -5.65 -27.04 -15.07
CA VAL A 314 -4.21 -26.97 -14.91
C VAL A 314 -3.90 -27.31 -13.45
N SER A 315 -3.08 -28.33 -13.26
CA SER A 315 -2.58 -28.66 -11.93
C SER A 315 -1.34 -27.83 -11.65
N TRP A 316 -1.37 -27.12 -10.53
CA TRP A 316 -0.28 -26.30 -10.04
C TRP A 316 0.31 -26.93 -8.80
N SER A 317 1.61 -26.76 -8.63
CA SER A 317 2.29 -27.03 -7.37
C SER A 317 3.21 -25.89 -7.02
N PHE A 318 3.19 -25.49 -5.75
CA PHE A 318 4.12 -24.49 -5.26
C PHE A 318 4.70 -24.89 -3.92
N VAL A 319 5.92 -24.43 -3.68
CA VAL A 319 6.68 -24.77 -2.48
C VAL A 319 7.44 -23.55 -1.95
N TYR A 320 7.42 -23.38 -0.63
CA TYR A 320 8.24 -22.41 0.07
C TYR A 320 9.62 -22.99 0.39
N LEU A 321 10.68 -22.33 -0.11
CA LEU A 321 12.05 -22.79 -0.03
C LEU A 321 12.88 -21.77 0.78
N PRO A 322 12.98 -21.92 2.11
CA PRO A 322 13.68 -20.96 2.96
C PRO A 322 15.20 -21.04 2.86
N THR A 323 15.77 -22.18 2.43
CA THR A 323 17.21 -22.44 2.41
C THR A 323 17.66 -23.07 1.11
N LEU A 324 18.96 -22.95 0.80
CA LEU A 324 19.57 -23.55 -0.39
C LEU A 324 19.41 -25.07 -0.41
N GLN A 325 19.61 -25.71 0.75
CA GLN A 325 19.43 -27.15 0.90
C GLN A 325 18.01 -27.59 0.59
N ASN A 326 16.99 -26.86 1.08
CA ASN A 326 15.60 -27.17 0.79
C ASN A 326 15.32 -27.07 -0.72
N CYS A 327 15.88 -26.06 -1.39
CA CYS A 327 15.71 -25.93 -2.83
C CYS A 327 16.22 -27.16 -3.60
N TRP A 328 17.42 -27.64 -3.29
CA TRP A 328 17.98 -28.83 -3.92
C TRP A 328 17.21 -30.12 -3.57
N ASN A 329 16.75 -30.25 -2.31
CA ASN A 329 15.95 -31.39 -1.88
C ASN A 329 14.64 -31.53 -2.66
N TYR A 330 14.05 -30.41 -3.10
CA TYR A 330 12.85 -30.39 -3.95
C TYR A 330 13.16 -30.42 -5.46
N GLY A 331 14.42 -30.63 -5.85
CA GLY A 331 14.84 -30.81 -7.24
C GLY A 331 14.97 -29.52 -8.05
N PHE A 332 15.02 -28.36 -7.40
CA PHE A 332 15.17 -27.07 -8.05
C PHE A 332 16.64 -26.61 -8.10
N SER A 333 17.03 -25.93 -9.19
CA SER A 333 18.37 -25.36 -9.35
C SER A 333 18.44 -23.94 -8.77
N CYS A 334 18.92 -23.81 -7.53
CA CYS A 334 19.13 -22.52 -6.86
C CYS A 334 20.60 -22.17 -6.68
N SER A 335 20.90 -20.87 -6.70
CA SER A 335 22.17 -20.27 -6.25
C SER A 335 22.09 -19.87 -4.77
N SER A 336 23.23 -19.61 -4.12
CA SER A 336 23.28 -19.20 -2.70
C SER A 336 22.46 -17.95 -2.39
N ASP A 337 22.31 -17.04 -3.36
CA ASP A 337 21.60 -15.78 -3.19
C ASP A 337 20.08 -15.89 -3.43
N ASP A 338 19.60 -17.04 -3.93
CA ASP A 338 18.19 -17.23 -4.31
C ASP A 338 17.24 -17.42 -3.10
N PRO A 339 17.54 -18.23 -2.06
CA PRO A 339 16.62 -18.44 -0.92
C PRO A 339 16.67 -17.30 0.12
N PRO A 340 15.54 -16.94 0.76
CA PRO A 340 14.22 -17.57 0.65
C PRO A 340 13.48 -17.25 -0.66
N LEU A 341 12.76 -18.22 -1.21
CA LEU A 341 11.94 -18.04 -2.42
C LEU A 341 10.70 -18.94 -2.43
N LEU A 342 9.76 -18.60 -3.31
CA LEU A 342 8.65 -19.47 -3.70
C LEU A 342 8.94 -20.07 -5.07
N ALA A 343 8.77 -21.38 -5.19
CA ALA A 343 8.84 -22.08 -6.46
C ALA A 343 7.44 -22.46 -6.90
N LEU A 344 7.12 -22.26 -8.18
CA LEU A 344 5.85 -22.58 -8.81
C LEU A 344 6.09 -23.44 -10.05
N SER A 345 5.34 -24.52 -10.16
CA SER A 345 5.34 -25.42 -11.30
C SER A 345 3.90 -25.73 -11.73
N LYS A 346 3.75 -26.14 -13.00
CA LYS A 346 2.47 -26.50 -13.59
C LYS A 346 2.55 -27.82 -14.34
N SER A 347 1.42 -28.50 -14.49
CA SER A 347 1.32 -29.70 -15.32
C SER A 347 1.70 -29.41 -16.78
N ARG A 348 2.16 -30.46 -17.48
CA ARG A 348 2.67 -30.34 -18.86
C ARG A 348 1.62 -29.96 -19.90
N TYR A 349 0.32 -29.96 -19.54
CA TYR A 349 -0.72 -29.51 -20.46
C TYR A 349 -0.64 -27.99 -20.62
N SER A 350 -0.36 -27.52 -21.83
CA SER A 350 -0.45 -26.10 -22.18
C SER A 350 -1.05 -25.95 -23.56
N ASN A 351 -2.20 -25.29 -23.63
CA ASN A 351 -2.60 -24.62 -24.86
C ASN A 351 -1.56 -23.52 -25.13
N PRO A 352 -0.86 -23.51 -26.28
CA PRO A 352 0.17 -22.51 -26.58
C PRO A 352 -0.37 -21.08 -26.62
N THR A 353 -1.69 -20.88 -26.75
CA THR A 353 -2.31 -19.55 -26.79
C THR A 353 -2.56 -18.95 -25.41
N ILE A 354 -2.28 -19.66 -24.31
CA ILE A 354 -2.52 -19.18 -22.93
C ILE A 354 -1.19 -19.02 -22.20
N GLY A 355 -0.84 -17.76 -21.93
CA GLY A 355 0.26 -17.37 -21.05
C GLY A 355 -0.19 -17.20 -19.60
N TYR A 356 0.77 -17.14 -18.67
CA TYR A 356 0.50 -16.93 -17.24
C TYR A 356 1.47 -15.90 -16.65
N GLU A 357 0.94 -14.87 -16.00
CA GLU A 357 1.68 -13.83 -15.27
C GLU A 357 1.45 -13.96 -13.76
N ASN A 358 1.83 -15.10 -13.22
CA ASN A 358 1.54 -15.43 -11.83
C ASN A 358 2.25 -14.48 -10.86
N ARG A 359 1.62 -14.25 -9.72
CA ARG A 359 2.10 -13.38 -8.64
C ARG A 359 2.07 -14.13 -7.31
N ALA A 360 2.90 -13.73 -6.36
CA ALA A 360 2.77 -14.15 -4.97
C ALA A 360 2.54 -12.95 -4.07
N LEU A 361 1.53 -13.06 -3.22
CA LEU A 361 1.19 -12.12 -2.17
C LEU A 361 1.87 -12.56 -0.88
N LEU A 362 2.62 -11.65 -0.26
CA LEU A 362 3.27 -11.88 1.02
C LEU A 362 2.47 -11.19 2.10
N HIS A 363 1.99 -11.94 3.09
CA HIS A 363 1.21 -11.38 4.19
C HIS A 363 2.04 -11.29 5.47
N CYS A 364 1.82 -10.24 6.25
CA CYS A 364 2.34 -10.14 7.61
C CYS A 364 1.37 -10.73 8.64
N ASP A 365 1.84 -10.83 9.89
CA ASP A 365 0.97 -11.07 11.04
C ASP A 365 -0.07 -9.92 11.14
N GLY A 366 -1.35 -10.27 11.28
CA GLY A 366 -2.48 -9.34 11.12
C GLY A 366 -3.19 -9.39 9.75
N GLY A 367 -2.67 -10.14 8.78
CA GLY A 367 -3.41 -10.57 7.58
C GLY A 367 -3.36 -9.63 6.37
N PHE A 368 -2.72 -8.46 6.47
CA PHE A 368 -2.54 -7.54 5.34
C PHE A 368 -1.48 -8.04 4.36
N VAL A 369 -1.63 -7.71 3.08
CA VAL A 369 -0.65 -7.88 2.02
C VAL A 369 0.42 -6.81 2.16
N ALA A 370 1.64 -7.27 2.37
CA ALA A 370 2.80 -6.45 2.66
C ALA A 370 3.73 -6.28 1.46
N ASP A 371 3.71 -7.26 0.54
CA ASP A 371 4.40 -7.19 -0.73
C ASP A 371 3.74 -8.08 -1.79
N ILE A 372 3.98 -7.76 -3.04
CA ILE A 372 3.57 -8.55 -4.20
C ILE A 372 4.81 -8.81 -5.06
N ILE A 373 5.10 -10.09 -5.31
CA ILE A 373 6.28 -10.50 -6.07
C ILE A 373 5.90 -11.25 -7.34
N ASP A 374 6.67 -10.99 -8.38
CA ASP A 374 6.52 -11.63 -9.68
C ASP A 374 7.27 -12.97 -9.72
N PHE A 375 6.68 -13.96 -10.39
CA PHE A 375 7.41 -15.17 -10.76
C PHE A 375 8.26 -14.91 -12.01
N LYS A 376 9.57 -15.06 -11.89
CA LYS A 376 10.53 -15.05 -13.00
C LYS A 376 10.84 -16.50 -13.38
N GLY A 377 10.13 -17.01 -14.39
CA GLY A 377 10.11 -18.44 -14.69
C GLY A 377 9.40 -19.19 -13.56
N TRP A 378 10.09 -20.13 -12.91
CA TRP A 378 9.51 -20.92 -11.83
C TRP A 378 9.73 -20.32 -10.43
N LYS A 379 10.57 -19.28 -10.27
CA LYS A 379 10.96 -18.75 -8.95
C LYS A 379 10.48 -17.33 -8.70
N ALA A 380 10.08 -17.04 -7.47
CA ALA A 380 9.80 -15.70 -6.96
C ALA A 380 10.60 -15.46 -5.67
N LEU A 381 11.50 -14.47 -5.68
CA LEU A 381 12.42 -14.19 -4.57
C LEU A 381 11.71 -13.41 -3.47
N ILE A 382 11.80 -13.88 -2.22
CA ILE A 382 11.14 -13.23 -1.08
C ILE A 382 12.03 -12.09 -0.54
N PRO A 383 11.53 -10.84 -0.44
CA PRO A 383 12.26 -9.71 0.10
C PRO A 383 12.46 -9.82 1.62
N SER A 384 13.19 -8.87 2.20
CA SER A 384 13.38 -8.80 3.65
C SER A 384 12.16 -8.18 4.33
N ALA A 385 11.59 -8.88 5.32
CA ALA A 385 10.39 -8.43 6.04
C ALA A 385 10.63 -7.24 7.00
N LEU A 386 11.88 -6.99 7.43
CA LEU A 386 12.24 -5.86 8.32
C LEU A 386 12.97 -4.71 7.61
N GLY A 387 13.57 -4.98 6.45
CA GLY A 387 14.31 -3.98 5.67
C GLY A 387 15.64 -3.49 6.26
N THR A 388 16.07 -3.95 7.44
CA THR A 388 17.35 -3.53 8.03
C THR A 388 18.46 -4.56 7.82
N ASN A 389 19.58 -4.15 7.23
CA ASN A 389 20.83 -4.93 7.11
C ASN A 389 20.73 -6.27 6.34
N SER A 390 19.87 -6.36 5.33
CA SER A 390 19.87 -7.48 4.38
C SER A 390 20.50 -7.08 3.04
N SER A 391 21.18 -8.01 2.36
CA SER A 391 21.59 -7.87 0.96
C SER A 391 20.40 -7.83 -0.03
N ARG A 392 19.18 -8.04 0.47
CA ARG A 392 17.93 -8.08 -0.30
C ARG A 392 17.15 -6.78 -0.17
N ASN A 393 16.37 -6.49 -1.21
CA ASN A 393 15.37 -5.43 -1.20
C ASN A 393 14.43 -5.60 0.01
N ALA A 394 14.16 -4.50 0.69
CA ALA A 394 13.18 -4.44 1.77
C ALA A 394 11.77 -4.62 1.19
N SER A 395 10.88 -5.23 1.98
CA SER A 395 9.47 -5.24 1.61
C SER A 395 8.91 -3.83 1.61
N PHE A 396 7.95 -3.58 0.72
CA PHE A 396 7.34 -2.25 0.62
C PHE A 396 6.66 -1.85 1.94
N PHE A 397 5.93 -2.79 2.55
CA PHE A 397 5.42 -2.65 3.93
C PHE A 397 6.15 -3.63 4.85
N PRO A 398 6.95 -3.15 5.82
CA PRO A 398 7.65 -4.03 6.77
C PRO A 398 6.68 -4.76 7.70
N CYS A 399 6.96 -6.03 8.00
CA CYS A 399 6.23 -6.79 9.00
C CYS A 399 6.78 -6.48 10.41
N PRO A 400 5.95 -6.04 11.38
CA PRO A 400 6.41 -5.76 12.74
C PRO A 400 7.04 -6.97 13.45
N ALA A 401 6.54 -8.17 13.16
CA ALA A 401 7.07 -9.44 13.71
C ALA A 401 8.41 -9.86 13.08
N GLY A 402 8.79 -9.22 11.96
CA GLY A 402 10.02 -9.47 11.23
C GLY A 402 10.05 -10.68 10.32
N PHE A 403 8.89 -11.28 10.05
CA PHE A 403 8.71 -12.36 9.09
C PHE A 403 7.32 -12.27 8.43
N PHE A 404 7.17 -12.89 7.27
CA PHE A 404 5.87 -13.06 6.62
C PHE A 404 5.13 -14.28 7.20
N SER A 405 3.86 -14.13 7.53
CA SER A 405 3.03 -15.17 8.16
C SER A 405 2.40 -16.12 7.13
N ARG A 406 2.04 -15.60 5.95
CA ARG A 406 1.39 -16.34 4.86
C ARG A 406 1.98 -15.96 3.51
N PHE A 407 2.12 -16.96 2.65
CA PHE A 407 2.42 -16.79 1.24
C PHE A 407 1.23 -17.29 0.42
N GLN A 408 0.68 -16.45 -0.45
CA GLN A 408 -0.45 -16.81 -1.31
C GLN A 408 -0.04 -16.65 -2.77
N VAL A 409 -0.13 -17.73 -3.55
CA VAL A 409 0.16 -17.70 -4.99
C VAL A 409 -1.14 -17.43 -5.73
N VAL A 410 -1.12 -16.49 -6.67
CA VAL A 410 -2.25 -16.10 -7.51
C VAL A 410 -1.92 -16.40 -8.97
N ILE A 411 -2.80 -17.15 -9.62
CA ILE A 411 -2.68 -17.54 -11.02
C ILE A 411 -3.39 -16.52 -11.90
N ARG A 412 -2.65 -15.94 -12.84
CA ARG A 412 -3.13 -14.85 -13.70
C ARG A 412 -2.95 -15.23 -15.19
N PRO A 413 -3.92 -15.94 -15.78
CA PRO A 413 -3.84 -16.30 -17.19
C PRO A 413 -4.09 -15.08 -18.09
N PHE A 414 -3.47 -15.09 -19.27
CA PHE A 414 -3.71 -14.13 -20.35
C PHE A 414 -3.63 -14.82 -21.71
N TYR A 415 -4.34 -14.28 -22.71
CA TYR A 415 -4.35 -14.86 -24.05
C TYR A 415 -3.27 -14.24 -24.95
N LEU A 416 -2.56 -15.08 -25.69
CA LEU A 416 -1.53 -14.69 -26.66
C LEU A 416 -2.18 -14.59 -28.04
N THR A 417 -2.34 -13.36 -28.54
CA THR A 417 -3.00 -13.09 -29.83
C THR A 417 -2.09 -13.28 -31.06
N ASN A 418 -0.78 -13.41 -30.86
CA ASN A 418 0.19 -13.66 -31.93
C ASN A 418 0.72 -15.10 -31.87
N SER A 419 0.15 -15.99 -32.67
CA SER A 419 0.72 -17.31 -32.97
C SER A 419 1.75 -17.26 -34.11
N THR A 420 2.57 -16.21 -34.17
CA THR A 420 3.72 -16.17 -35.08
C THR A 420 5.01 -16.22 -34.28
N GLY A 421 5.50 -17.44 -34.07
CA GLY A 421 6.91 -17.75 -33.86
C GLY A 421 7.34 -17.99 -32.42
N ILE A 422 7.11 -19.20 -31.89
CA ILE A 422 8.07 -19.90 -31.02
C ILE A 422 7.96 -21.40 -31.37
N ASP A 423 8.80 -21.83 -32.31
CA ASP A 423 9.33 -23.20 -32.39
C ASP A 423 10.50 -23.34 -31.40
#